data_AF-A0ABD5W2R4-F1
#
_entry.id   AF-A0ABD5W2R4-F1
#
_cell.length_a   1.000
_cell.length_b   1.000
_cell.length_c   1.000
_cell.angle_alpha   90.00
_cell.angle_beta   90.00
_cell.angle_gamma   90.00
#
_symmetry.space_group_name_H-M   'P 1'
#
loop_
_entity.id
_entity.type
_entity.pdbx_description
1 polymer ?
#
loop_
_entity_poly.entity_id
_entity_poly.type
_entity_poly.pdbx_seq_one_letter_code
_entity_poly.pdbx_strand_id
1 'polypeptide(L)'
;MGSEIRYGRVDTPTQVGTDPAYRRWMPADDALSELESMVTVGDMHWVSVTPGTLGMAELDAAFRIGAAVVLSALDYVGYDFEHYDHVHGLGRLGTVAEGDLDTSVLTETLRNSGYNHDGTYYGWELFDRADIPRAVAVSEDAVIQSTGEHRRAFVELLVDAGEGRIDRHHEHDERFAAFSEWVGLYPTLLEGFGGGFSNLEPEDSTLAYTFDEDAAYFIYLQQYPDGETPTRGEIQAELDNSIKRAMQAWAVDIEIDGSYVAVEMRVDKSEFQSDFVADRTPYLTWGVDDGGKAVTVRHEAGESVPLDQVDIEPADALLDRPPEGAVLEPGDELTFTTAEFPEGDEQISLLYNYTGTEHDTAALFHYTPNVFDTDR
;
A
#
# COMPACT_ATOMS: atom_id res chain seq x y z
N MET A 1 -7.18 -4.39 -34.48
CA MET A 1 -8.46 -5.11 -34.40
C MET A 1 -8.60 -5.51 -32.95
N GLY A 2 -9.39 -4.77 -32.18
CA GLY A 2 -9.54 -5.00 -30.74
C GLY A 2 -10.32 -6.29 -30.49
N SER A 3 -9.89 -7.08 -29.51
CA SER A 3 -10.67 -8.19 -28.97
C SER A 3 -11.98 -7.65 -28.41
N GLU A 4 -13.10 -8.26 -28.79
CA GLU A 4 -14.41 -8.01 -28.17
C GLU A 4 -14.43 -8.65 -26.78
N ILE A 5 -14.91 -7.91 -25.78
CA ILE A 5 -15.01 -8.41 -24.40
C ILE A 5 -15.99 -9.58 -24.36
N ARG A 6 -15.58 -10.68 -23.71
CA ARG A 6 -16.41 -11.87 -23.57
C ARG A 6 -17.16 -11.83 -22.25
N TYR A 7 -18.42 -11.42 -22.31
CA TYR A 7 -19.28 -11.47 -21.13
C TYR A 7 -19.82 -12.88 -20.87
N GLY A 8 -19.68 -13.35 -19.64
CA GLY A 8 -20.10 -14.69 -19.24
C GLY A 8 -19.73 -14.99 -17.79
N ARG A 9 -20.19 -16.14 -17.29
CA ARG A 9 -19.94 -16.55 -15.90
C ARG A 9 -18.45 -16.71 -15.64
N VAL A 10 -17.98 -16.14 -14.54
CA VAL A 10 -16.63 -16.35 -13.99
C VAL A 10 -16.79 -17.09 -12.68
N ASP A 11 -16.08 -18.21 -12.52
CA ASP A 11 -16.09 -18.98 -11.26
C ASP A 11 -14.89 -18.54 -10.42
N THR A 12 -14.98 -17.34 -9.84
CA THR A 12 -13.92 -16.77 -9.00
C THR A 12 -13.69 -17.61 -7.75
N PRO A 13 -12.42 -17.87 -7.36
CA PRO A 13 -12.11 -18.47 -6.07
C PRO A 13 -12.75 -17.68 -4.91
N THR A 14 -13.43 -18.38 -4.02
CA THR A 14 -14.02 -17.77 -2.82
C THR A 14 -12.95 -17.07 -1.98
N GLN A 15 -13.33 -15.98 -1.31
CA GLN A 15 -12.55 -15.22 -0.33
C GLN A 15 -11.64 -16.10 0.55
N VAL A 16 -10.46 -15.59 0.92
CA VAL A 16 -9.50 -16.28 1.81
C VAL A 16 -10.07 -16.38 3.24
N GLY A 17 -10.97 -15.45 3.60
CA GLY A 17 -11.73 -15.49 4.82
C GLY A 17 -13.01 -14.66 4.71
N THR A 18 -14.00 -15.02 5.51
CA THR A 18 -15.23 -14.22 5.67
C THR A 18 -15.10 -13.19 6.80
N ASP A 19 -13.98 -13.22 7.53
CA ASP A 19 -13.67 -12.25 8.57
C ASP A 19 -12.73 -11.16 8.02
N PRO A 20 -13.24 -9.94 7.78
CA PRO A 20 -12.45 -8.82 7.25
C PRO A 20 -11.57 -8.21 8.34
N ALA A 21 -10.40 -8.83 8.56
CA ALA A 21 -9.45 -8.48 9.61
C ALA A 21 -9.04 -6.99 9.61
N TYR A 22 -8.99 -6.34 8.44
CA TYR A 22 -8.66 -4.91 8.30
C TYR A 22 -9.58 -3.98 9.12
N ARG A 23 -10.84 -4.36 9.36
CA ARG A 23 -11.79 -3.57 10.16
C ARG A 23 -11.35 -3.36 11.59
N ARG A 24 -10.55 -4.29 12.14
CA ARG A 24 -10.04 -4.23 13.51
C ARG A 24 -9.28 -2.93 13.75
N TRP A 25 -8.58 -2.45 12.74
CA TRP A 25 -7.63 -1.35 12.84
C TRP A 25 -8.21 -0.01 12.40
N MET A 26 -9.43 0.03 11.87
CA MET A 26 -10.08 1.24 11.37
C MET A 26 -10.84 1.95 12.50
N PRO A 27 -10.36 3.09 13.02
CA PRO A 27 -11.08 3.86 14.03
C PRO A 27 -12.37 4.45 13.46
N ALA A 28 -13.39 4.62 14.29
CA ALA A 28 -14.60 5.36 13.90
C ALA A 28 -14.33 6.86 13.68
N ASP A 29 -15.20 7.50 12.90
CA ASP A 29 -15.05 8.91 12.50
C ASP A 29 -15.08 9.87 13.69
N ASP A 30 -15.78 9.52 14.77
CA ASP A 30 -15.81 10.32 16.00
C ASP A 30 -14.47 10.27 16.75
N ALA A 31 -13.74 9.16 16.70
CA ALA A 31 -12.37 9.08 17.21
C ALA A 31 -11.40 9.94 16.38
N LEU A 32 -11.70 10.14 15.09
CA LEU A 32 -10.97 11.07 14.22
C LEU A 32 -11.36 12.54 14.45
N SER A 33 -12.54 12.80 15.04
CA SER A 33 -13.01 14.17 15.29
C SER A 33 -12.11 14.97 16.24
N GLU A 34 -11.42 14.28 17.16
CA GLU A 34 -10.40 14.90 18.02
C GLU A 34 -9.13 15.32 17.24
N LEU A 35 -8.95 14.75 16.05
CA LEU A 35 -7.87 14.99 15.10
C LEU A 35 -8.40 15.63 13.80
N GLU A 36 -9.59 16.26 13.81
CA GLU A 36 -10.26 16.84 12.63
C GLU A 36 -9.41 17.87 11.88
N SER A 37 -8.48 18.55 12.56
CA SER A 37 -7.53 19.45 11.91
C SER A 37 -6.40 18.73 11.15
N MET A 38 -6.32 17.41 11.28
CA MET A 38 -5.18 16.56 10.90
C MET A 38 -5.53 15.55 9.81
N VAL A 39 -6.81 15.19 9.66
CA VAL A 39 -7.29 14.22 8.67
C VAL A 39 -8.61 14.71 8.07
N THR A 40 -8.70 14.76 6.74
CA THR A 40 -9.99 14.88 6.06
C THR A 40 -10.59 13.48 5.99
N VAL A 41 -11.80 13.26 6.51
CA VAL A 41 -12.46 11.93 6.55
C VAL A 41 -12.56 11.27 5.15
N GLY A 42 -12.58 12.06 4.07
CA GLY A 42 -12.53 11.58 2.68
C GLY A 42 -11.15 11.18 2.14
N ASP A 43 -10.07 11.30 2.93
CA ASP A 43 -8.71 10.90 2.54
C ASP A 43 -8.33 9.49 3.05
N MET A 44 -9.24 8.76 3.69
CA MET A 44 -8.98 7.44 4.28
C MET A 44 -9.05 6.32 3.24
N HIS A 45 -8.15 6.35 2.25
CA HIS A 45 -7.99 5.21 1.38
C HIS A 45 -7.36 4.04 2.13
N TRP A 46 -7.95 2.85 2.02
CA TRP A 46 -7.42 1.68 2.70
C TRP A 46 -7.01 0.56 1.77
N VAL A 47 -6.01 -0.19 2.19
CA VAL A 47 -5.44 -1.32 1.48
C VAL A 47 -5.27 -2.45 2.46
N SER A 48 -5.62 -3.67 2.07
CA SER A 48 -5.34 -4.89 2.85
C SER A 48 -4.63 -5.88 1.94
N VAL A 49 -3.51 -6.41 2.39
CA VAL A 49 -2.68 -7.36 1.65
C VAL A 49 -2.40 -8.55 2.55
N THR A 50 -2.45 -9.76 2.00
CA THR A 50 -1.81 -10.95 2.57
C THR A 50 -0.41 -11.04 1.96
N PRO A 51 0.65 -10.78 2.74
CA PRO A 51 2.02 -10.83 2.23
C PRO A 51 2.41 -12.22 1.72
N GLY A 52 3.34 -12.22 0.78
CA GLY A 52 3.74 -13.41 0.04
C GLY A 52 4.03 -13.10 -1.41
N THR A 53 4.51 -14.11 -2.14
CA THR A 53 4.66 -14.03 -3.58
C THR A 53 3.33 -14.38 -4.27
N LEU A 54 2.30 -13.56 -4.02
CA LEU A 54 0.95 -13.79 -4.56
C LEU A 54 0.99 -14.03 -6.07
N GLY A 55 0.33 -15.10 -6.54
CA GLY A 55 0.35 -15.50 -7.94
C GLY A 55 1.63 -16.22 -8.38
N MET A 56 2.73 -16.19 -7.62
CA MET A 56 3.96 -16.90 -8.00
C MET A 56 3.77 -18.42 -7.91
N ALA A 57 3.15 -18.90 -6.84
CA ALA A 57 2.94 -20.34 -6.66
C ALA A 57 1.90 -20.89 -7.65
N GLU A 58 0.89 -20.08 -7.98
CA GLU A 58 -0.22 -20.46 -8.84
C GLU A 58 0.11 -20.24 -10.33
N LEU A 59 0.67 -19.09 -10.66
CA LEU A 59 0.82 -18.56 -12.02
C LEU A 59 2.28 -18.37 -12.46
N ASP A 60 3.27 -18.75 -11.64
CA ASP A 60 4.71 -18.53 -11.91
C ASP A 60 5.06 -17.05 -12.21
N ALA A 61 4.29 -16.11 -11.64
CA ALA A 61 4.47 -14.66 -11.78
C ALA A 61 3.93 -13.93 -10.55
N ALA A 62 4.68 -12.96 -10.01
CA ALA A 62 4.27 -12.26 -8.79
C ALA A 62 3.31 -11.10 -9.09
N PHE A 63 2.19 -11.07 -8.37
CA PHE A 63 1.35 -9.88 -8.25
C PHE A 63 1.95 -8.92 -7.21
N ARG A 64 2.34 -7.74 -7.68
CA ARG A 64 3.17 -6.79 -6.89
C ARG A 64 2.46 -5.51 -6.45
N ILE A 65 1.30 -5.19 -7.02
CA ILE A 65 0.67 -3.86 -6.83
C ILE A 65 0.31 -3.64 -5.35
N GLY A 66 -0.37 -4.59 -4.71
CA GLY A 66 -0.75 -4.47 -3.30
C GLY A 66 0.46 -4.27 -2.39
N ALA A 67 1.48 -5.13 -2.55
CA ALA A 67 2.73 -5.04 -1.79
C ALA A 67 3.44 -3.69 -2.02
N ALA A 68 3.55 -3.23 -3.26
CA ALA A 68 4.19 -1.96 -3.60
C ALA A 68 3.50 -0.77 -2.90
N VAL A 69 2.17 -0.76 -2.82
CA VAL A 69 1.42 0.31 -2.16
C VAL A 69 1.76 0.35 -0.66
N VAL A 70 1.70 -0.79 0.05
CA VAL A 70 1.95 -0.79 1.50
C VAL A 70 3.42 -0.62 1.85
N LEU A 71 4.35 -1.18 1.06
CA LEU A 71 5.79 -1.09 1.30
C LEU A 71 6.32 0.33 1.14
N SER A 72 5.70 1.15 0.28
CA SER A 72 6.07 2.58 0.15
C SER A 72 5.91 3.38 1.45
N ALA A 73 5.11 2.87 2.39
CA ALA A 73 4.80 3.51 3.67
C ALA A 73 5.42 2.79 4.89
N LEU A 74 6.20 1.72 4.68
CA LEU A 74 6.79 0.91 5.76
C LEU A 74 8.32 0.99 5.72
N ASP A 75 8.92 1.13 6.90
CA ASP A 75 10.33 0.84 7.14
C ASP A 75 10.54 -0.62 7.52
N TYR A 76 11.64 -1.21 7.05
CA TYR A 76 12.09 -2.52 7.50
C TYR A 76 12.38 -2.54 9.01
N VAL A 77 11.74 -3.50 9.71
CA VAL A 77 11.82 -3.65 11.18
C VAL A 77 12.38 -5.01 11.63
N GLY A 78 12.98 -5.79 10.75
CA GLY A 78 13.72 -7.01 11.11
C GLY A 78 13.11 -8.32 10.61
N TYR A 79 11.97 -8.23 9.94
CA TYR A 79 11.30 -9.36 9.28
C TYR A 79 11.06 -9.06 7.82
N ASP A 80 11.25 -10.08 6.99
CA ASP A 80 10.88 -10.04 5.57
C ASP A 80 9.37 -9.80 5.44
N PHE A 81 8.95 -9.21 4.33
CA PHE A 81 7.54 -8.85 4.13
C PHE A 81 6.63 -10.09 4.20
N GLU A 82 7.10 -11.24 3.71
CA GLU A 82 6.37 -12.51 3.71
C GLU A 82 6.20 -13.15 5.09
N HIS A 83 6.81 -12.59 6.15
CA HIS A 83 6.64 -13.07 7.52
C HIS A 83 5.29 -12.67 8.12
N TYR A 84 4.70 -11.56 7.67
CA TYR A 84 3.44 -11.05 8.20
C TYR A 84 2.25 -11.82 7.62
N ASP A 85 1.21 -12.01 8.44
CA ASP A 85 -0.04 -12.64 8.03
C ASP A 85 -0.89 -11.68 7.18
N HIS A 86 -0.96 -10.42 7.62
CA HIS A 86 -1.69 -9.35 6.97
C HIS A 86 -1.00 -8.00 7.12
N VAL A 87 -1.11 -7.15 6.10
CA VAL A 87 -0.65 -5.77 6.13
C VAL A 87 -1.76 -4.85 5.63
N HIS A 88 -2.13 -3.88 6.47
CA HIS A 88 -3.23 -2.95 6.25
C HIS A 88 -2.71 -1.52 6.17
N GLY A 89 -2.80 -0.86 5.01
CA GLY A 89 -2.60 0.57 4.88
C GLY A 89 -3.91 1.31 5.16
N LEU A 90 -3.91 2.29 6.05
CA LEU A 90 -5.10 3.02 6.50
C LEU A 90 -4.96 4.52 6.20
N GLY A 91 -4.65 4.80 4.93
CA GLY A 91 -4.47 6.14 4.41
C GLY A 91 -3.41 6.93 5.19
N ARG A 92 -3.78 8.12 5.66
CA ARG A 92 -2.89 9.00 6.43
C ARG A 92 -2.60 8.51 7.85
N LEU A 93 -3.40 7.60 8.40
CA LEU A 93 -3.20 7.12 9.78
C LEU A 93 -1.92 6.30 9.88
N GLY A 94 -1.64 5.47 8.88
CA GLY A 94 -0.45 4.65 8.86
C GLY A 94 -0.73 3.24 8.35
N THR A 95 0.24 2.36 8.57
CA THR A 95 0.20 0.97 8.12
C THR A 95 0.36 0.05 9.32
N VAL A 96 -0.45 -1.00 9.37
CA VAL A 96 -0.39 -2.05 10.39
C VAL A 96 0.06 -3.35 9.73
N ALA A 97 1.06 -4.02 10.28
CA ALA A 97 1.52 -5.34 9.86
C ALA A 97 1.32 -6.34 11.02
N GLU A 98 0.45 -7.32 10.83
CA GLU A 98 0.10 -8.35 11.81
C GLU A 98 0.92 -9.64 11.57
N GLY A 99 1.35 -10.29 12.64
CA GLY A 99 2.07 -11.57 12.58
C GLY A 99 2.59 -12.02 13.94
N ASP A 100 3.26 -13.17 13.99
CA ASP A 100 3.95 -13.66 15.20
C ASP A 100 5.37 -13.07 15.27
N LEU A 101 5.60 -12.13 16.20
CA LEU A 101 6.78 -11.27 16.19
C LEU A 101 7.58 -11.32 17.51
N ASP A 102 8.90 -11.34 17.39
CA ASP A 102 9.81 -11.17 18.51
C ASP A 102 10.13 -9.68 18.70
N THR A 103 9.55 -9.09 19.75
CA THR A 103 9.76 -7.68 20.11
C THR A 103 11.23 -7.32 20.32
N SER A 104 12.10 -8.27 20.65
CA SER A 104 13.54 -8.03 20.78
C SER A 104 14.21 -7.80 19.43
N VAL A 105 13.83 -8.57 18.40
CA VAL A 105 14.30 -8.40 17.02
C VAL A 105 13.83 -7.06 16.46
N LEU A 106 12.56 -6.71 16.68
CA LEU A 106 11.98 -5.45 16.25
C LEU A 106 12.71 -4.25 16.89
N THR A 107 12.87 -4.29 18.21
CA THR A 107 13.52 -3.23 18.98
C THR A 107 14.99 -3.05 18.59
N GLU A 108 15.71 -4.15 18.38
CA GLU A 108 17.10 -4.10 17.95
C GLU A 108 17.23 -3.50 16.55
N THR A 109 16.39 -3.95 15.61
CA THR A 109 16.39 -3.42 14.24
C THR A 109 16.10 -1.92 14.21
N LEU A 110 15.03 -1.48 14.88
CA LEU A 110 14.64 -0.07 14.93
C LEU A 110 15.75 0.82 15.50
N ARG A 111 16.37 0.41 16.62
CA ARG A 111 17.49 1.17 17.21
C ARG A 111 18.70 1.27 16.30
N ASN A 112 18.95 0.24 15.49
CA ASN A 112 20.05 0.21 14.55
C ASN A 112 19.74 0.95 13.23
N SER A 113 18.48 1.31 12.99
CA SER A 113 18.02 1.96 11.75
C SER A 113 17.58 3.43 11.93
N GLY A 114 18.06 4.08 13.00
CA GLY A 114 17.86 5.51 13.24
C GLY A 114 16.70 5.88 14.16
N TYR A 115 15.91 4.90 14.64
CA TYR A 115 14.83 5.16 15.59
C TYR A 115 15.34 5.29 17.02
N ASN A 116 14.74 6.23 17.76
CA ASN A 116 14.92 6.36 19.20
C ASN A 116 13.74 5.71 19.92
N HIS A 117 14.02 5.01 21.01
CA HIS A 117 12.97 4.53 21.90
C HIS A 117 12.26 5.72 22.56
N ASP A 118 10.93 5.76 22.45
CA ASP A 118 10.06 6.85 22.89
C ASP A 118 9.00 6.39 23.92
N GLY A 119 9.40 5.42 24.75
CA GLY A 119 8.59 4.92 25.85
C GLY A 119 7.66 3.77 25.48
N THR A 120 6.52 3.71 26.16
CA THR A 120 5.54 2.62 25.98
C THR A 120 4.12 3.16 25.98
N TYR A 121 3.23 2.49 25.25
CA TYR A 121 1.80 2.81 25.22
C TYR A 121 0.97 1.53 25.41
N TYR A 122 0.37 1.36 26.58
CA TYR A 122 -0.43 0.17 26.92
C TYR A 122 0.23 -1.18 26.58
N GLY A 123 1.53 -1.30 26.85
CA GLY A 123 2.30 -2.52 26.59
C GLY A 123 2.98 -2.58 25.22
N TRP A 124 2.70 -1.63 24.33
CA TRP A 124 3.44 -1.45 23.09
C TRP A 124 4.72 -0.65 23.35
N GLU A 125 5.82 -1.07 22.74
CA GLU A 125 7.07 -0.28 22.75
C GLU A 125 6.98 0.76 21.63
N LEU A 126 7.24 2.02 21.96
CA LEU A 126 7.16 3.13 21.02
C LEU A 126 8.55 3.57 20.57
N PHE A 127 8.64 3.94 19.29
CA PHE A 127 9.84 4.44 18.66
C PHE A 127 9.50 5.66 17.81
N ASP A 128 10.39 6.65 17.81
CA ASP A 128 10.26 7.87 17.01
C ASP A 128 11.55 8.15 16.23
N ARG A 129 11.38 8.69 15.04
CA ARG A 129 12.44 9.04 14.11
C ARG A 129 12.28 10.48 13.65
N ALA A 130 13.37 11.23 13.70
CA ALA A 130 13.36 12.68 13.54
C ALA A 130 13.86 13.16 12.18
N ASP A 131 14.81 12.46 11.55
CA ASP A 131 15.33 12.78 10.22
C ASP A 131 14.26 12.63 9.13
N ILE A 132 13.45 11.57 9.26
CA ILE A 132 12.21 11.41 8.52
C ILE A 132 11.13 11.22 9.58
N PRO A 133 10.19 12.19 9.76
CA PRO A 133 9.16 12.11 10.79
C PRO A 133 8.32 10.83 10.69
N ARG A 134 8.72 9.81 11.46
CA ARG A 134 8.10 8.49 11.51
C ARG A 134 8.02 7.98 12.94
N ALA A 135 6.93 7.29 13.25
CA ALA A 135 6.71 6.67 14.54
C ALA A 135 6.33 5.21 14.33
N VAL A 136 6.83 4.35 15.20
CA VAL A 136 6.57 2.91 15.17
C VAL A 136 6.14 2.45 16.55
N ALA A 137 5.03 1.72 16.63
CA ALA A 137 4.69 0.91 17.79
C ALA A 137 4.89 -0.57 17.47
N VAL A 138 5.48 -1.31 18.41
CA VAL A 138 5.69 -2.75 18.26
C VAL A 138 5.11 -3.53 19.43
N SER A 139 4.53 -4.69 19.11
CA SER A 139 4.07 -5.71 20.04
C SER A 139 4.48 -7.10 19.53
N GLU A 140 4.06 -8.16 20.23
CA GLU A 140 4.26 -9.54 19.79
C GLU A 140 3.34 -9.95 18.62
N ASP A 141 2.23 -9.23 18.42
CA ASP A 141 1.21 -9.57 17.43
C ASP A 141 1.20 -8.64 16.20
N ALA A 142 1.79 -7.44 16.31
CA ALA A 142 1.76 -6.45 15.24
C ALA A 142 2.81 -5.33 15.36
N VAL A 143 3.10 -4.71 14.22
CA VAL A 143 3.83 -3.45 14.06
C VAL A 143 2.91 -2.41 13.45
N ILE A 144 2.92 -1.20 14.00
CA ILE A 144 2.18 -0.05 13.46
C ILE A 144 3.17 1.04 13.13
N GLN A 145 3.12 1.55 11.91
CA GLN A 145 3.96 2.66 11.46
C GLN A 145 3.11 3.83 10.97
N SER A 146 3.51 5.04 11.31
CA SER A 146 2.89 6.26 10.81
C SER A 146 3.93 7.32 10.49
N THR A 147 3.57 8.26 9.63
CA THR A 147 4.48 9.30 9.13
C THR A 147 3.88 10.69 9.32
N GLY A 148 4.73 11.72 9.27
CA GLY A 148 4.33 13.12 9.35
C GLY A 148 4.27 13.69 10.76
N GLU A 149 3.67 14.87 10.90
CA GLU A 149 3.67 15.65 12.15
C GLU A 149 2.93 14.92 13.29
N HIS A 150 1.80 14.27 12.96
CA HIS A 150 0.90 13.63 13.93
C HIS A 150 1.10 12.12 14.08
N ARG A 151 2.18 11.59 13.48
CA ARG A 151 2.54 10.16 13.48
C ARG A 151 2.35 9.44 14.82
N ARG A 152 2.73 10.08 15.94
CA ARG A 152 2.59 9.48 17.27
C ARG A 152 1.12 9.32 17.66
N ALA A 153 0.32 10.36 17.46
CA ALA A 153 -1.12 10.31 17.75
C ALA A 153 -1.83 9.28 16.88
N PHE A 154 -1.45 9.16 15.60
CA PHE A 154 -2.02 8.14 14.72
C PHE A 154 -1.64 6.72 15.11
N VAL A 155 -0.38 6.49 15.50
CA VAL A 155 0.04 5.18 16.04
C VAL A 155 -0.77 4.83 17.30
N GLU A 156 -0.89 5.75 18.26
CA GLU A 156 -1.67 5.53 19.49
C GLU A 156 -3.16 5.24 19.19
N LEU A 157 -3.75 5.97 18.23
CA LEU A 157 -5.12 5.75 17.75
C LEU A 157 -5.32 4.37 17.13
N LEU A 158 -4.39 3.93 16.28
CA LEU A 158 -4.45 2.60 15.65
C LEU A 158 -4.26 1.49 16.69
N VAL A 159 -3.40 1.69 17.69
CA VAL A 159 -3.31 0.78 18.85
C VAL A 159 -4.67 0.70 19.57
N ASP A 160 -5.29 1.84 19.85
CA ASP A 160 -6.59 1.87 20.55
C ASP A 160 -7.70 1.18 19.75
N ALA A 161 -7.79 1.39 18.44
CA ALA A 161 -8.76 0.70 17.58
C ALA A 161 -8.48 -0.81 17.52
N GLY A 162 -7.22 -1.18 17.30
CA GLY A 162 -6.76 -2.57 17.24
C GLY A 162 -7.11 -3.36 18.49
N GLU A 163 -6.95 -2.73 19.64
CA GLU A 163 -7.21 -3.29 20.97
C GLU A 163 -8.67 -3.12 21.43
N GLY A 164 -9.53 -2.48 20.62
CA GLY A 164 -10.95 -2.28 20.90
C GLY A 164 -11.22 -1.35 22.08
N ARG A 165 -10.32 -0.38 22.33
CA ARG A 165 -10.48 0.64 23.38
C ARG A 165 -11.29 1.84 22.92
N ILE A 166 -11.37 2.02 21.61
CA ILE A 166 -12.24 2.97 20.92
C ILE A 166 -13.10 2.20 19.92
N ASP A 167 -14.20 2.83 19.54
CA ASP A 167 -15.10 2.25 18.57
C ASP A 167 -14.45 2.24 17.17
N ARG A 168 -14.78 1.22 16.40
CA ARG A 168 -14.26 1.03 15.04
C ARG A 168 -15.26 1.51 14.00
N HIS A 169 -14.77 1.85 12.81
CA HIS A 169 -15.61 2.41 11.75
C HIS A 169 -16.84 1.53 11.43
N HIS A 170 -16.65 0.22 11.32
CA HIS A 170 -17.74 -0.75 11.09
C HIS A 170 -18.73 -0.92 12.24
N GLU A 171 -18.44 -0.40 13.44
CA GLU A 171 -19.34 -0.46 14.59
C GLU A 171 -20.31 0.74 14.60
N HIS A 172 -20.00 1.81 13.84
CA HIS A 172 -20.81 3.03 13.73
C HIS A 172 -21.42 3.26 12.35
N ASP A 173 -20.74 2.84 11.29
CA ASP A 173 -21.25 2.91 9.92
C ASP A 173 -21.85 1.55 9.51
N GLU A 174 -23.18 1.42 9.64
CA GLU A 174 -23.92 0.21 9.26
C GLU A 174 -23.76 -0.14 7.76
N ARG A 175 -23.57 0.87 6.91
CA ARG A 175 -23.37 0.67 5.47
C ARG A 175 -21.98 0.09 5.22
N PHE A 176 -20.93 0.69 5.78
CA PHE A 176 -19.58 0.13 5.69
C PHE A 176 -19.53 -1.28 6.29
N ALA A 177 -20.22 -1.52 7.42
CA ALA A 177 -20.31 -2.83 8.05
C ALA A 177 -20.95 -3.87 7.11
N ALA A 178 -22.02 -3.53 6.40
CA ALA A 178 -22.63 -4.42 5.42
C ALA A 178 -21.70 -4.63 4.20
N PHE A 179 -21.10 -3.56 3.68
CA PHE A 179 -20.18 -3.61 2.54
C PHE A 179 -19.00 -4.53 2.80
N SER A 180 -18.28 -4.30 3.89
CA SER A 180 -17.09 -5.07 4.20
C SER A 180 -17.40 -6.53 4.59
N GLU A 181 -18.66 -6.86 4.94
CA GLU A 181 -19.09 -8.22 5.29
C GLU A 181 -19.36 -8.99 4.00
N TRP A 182 -19.99 -8.30 3.04
CA TRP A 182 -20.15 -8.80 1.68
C TRP A 182 -18.80 -8.99 0.97
N VAL A 183 -17.87 -8.04 1.10
CA VAL A 183 -16.51 -8.12 0.53
C VAL A 183 -15.68 -9.22 1.19
N GLY A 184 -15.76 -9.38 2.51
CA GLY A 184 -14.91 -10.29 3.28
C GLY A 184 -13.42 -9.96 3.12
N LEU A 185 -12.59 -10.99 2.93
CA LEU A 185 -11.14 -10.87 2.82
C LEU A 185 -10.58 -11.54 1.56
N TYR A 186 -9.78 -10.80 0.79
CA TYR A 186 -9.05 -11.26 -0.38
C TYR A 186 -7.53 -11.11 -0.16
N PRO A 187 -6.69 -11.85 -0.91
CA PRO A 187 -5.22 -11.69 -0.84
C PRO A 187 -4.76 -10.24 -1.06
N THR A 188 -5.49 -9.46 -1.86
CA THR A 188 -5.30 -8.02 -1.95
C THR A 188 -6.64 -7.33 -2.12
N LEU A 189 -6.85 -6.26 -1.36
CA LEU A 189 -7.96 -5.31 -1.45
C LEU A 189 -7.37 -3.90 -1.55
N LEU A 190 -7.81 -3.14 -2.56
CA LEU A 190 -7.41 -1.75 -2.79
C LEU A 190 -8.67 -0.88 -2.86
N GLU A 191 -8.97 -0.15 -1.79
CA GLU A 191 -10.04 0.84 -1.79
C GLU A 191 -9.65 2.05 -2.66
N GLY A 192 -10.64 2.65 -3.33
CA GLY A 192 -10.43 3.79 -4.23
C GLY A 192 -9.81 3.44 -5.60
N PHE A 193 -9.35 2.21 -5.81
CA PHE A 193 -8.85 1.76 -7.11
C PHE A 193 -10.01 1.28 -8.00
N GLY A 194 -10.42 2.10 -8.97
CA GLY A 194 -11.40 1.67 -9.99
C GLY A 194 -12.43 2.71 -10.40
N GLY A 195 -12.71 3.68 -9.53
CA GLY A 195 -13.79 4.64 -9.73
C GLY A 195 -15.16 3.97 -9.86
N GLY A 196 -16.21 4.78 -9.91
CA GLY A 196 -17.55 4.28 -10.19
C GLY A 196 -17.83 4.06 -11.67
N PHE A 197 -18.80 3.21 -11.97
CA PHE A 197 -19.26 2.97 -13.33
C PHE A 197 -20.27 4.05 -13.77
N SER A 198 -20.24 4.43 -15.05
CA SER A 198 -21.23 5.34 -15.64
C SER A 198 -21.28 6.76 -15.03
N ASN A 199 -20.18 7.24 -14.45
CA ASN A 199 -20.10 8.49 -13.67
C ASN A 199 -20.99 8.52 -12.41
N LEU A 200 -21.50 7.37 -11.98
CA LEU A 200 -22.12 7.23 -10.68
C LEU A 200 -21.01 7.01 -9.66
N GLU A 201 -21.14 7.61 -8.49
CA GLU A 201 -20.16 7.48 -7.41
C GLU A 201 -20.68 6.41 -6.45
N PRO A 202 -19.96 5.28 -6.29
CA PRO A 202 -20.32 4.30 -5.26
C PRO A 202 -20.11 4.93 -3.88
N GLU A 203 -20.92 4.52 -2.91
CA GLU A 203 -20.72 4.90 -1.52
C GLU A 203 -19.49 4.19 -0.94
N ASP A 204 -19.27 2.92 -1.32
CA ASP A 204 -18.07 2.14 -1.00
C ASP A 204 -17.57 1.38 -2.23
N SER A 205 -16.26 1.29 -2.40
CA SER A 205 -15.68 0.51 -3.49
C SER A 205 -14.32 -0.08 -3.15
N THR A 206 -14.04 -1.29 -3.62
CA THR A 206 -12.71 -1.88 -3.54
C THR A 206 -12.41 -2.71 -4.78
N LEU A 207 -11.15 -2.74 -5.16
CA LEU A 207 -10.64 -3.70 -6.13
C LEU A 207 -9.96 -4.86 -5.39
N ALA A 208 -10.51 -6.05 -5.58
CA ALA A 208 -9.97 -7.28 -5.04
C ALA A 208 -9.17 -8.07 -6.09
N TYR A 209 -8.15 -8.77 -5.62
CA TYR A 209 -7.33 -9.67 -6.43
C TYR A 209 -7.25 -11.05 -5.78
N THR A 210 -7.42 -12.09 -6.59
CA THR A 210 -7.19 -13.47 -6.18
C THR A 210 -6.69 -14.31 -7.35
N PHE A 211 -6.26 -15.54 -7.07
CA PHE A 211 -5.56 -16.41 -8.01
C PHE A 211 -6.01 -17.85 -7.83
N ASP A 212 -5.99 -18.61 -8.91
CA ASP A 212 -5.96 -20.08 -8.90
C ASP A 212 -4.86 -20.57 -9.85
N GLU A 213 -4.73 -21.89 -10.01
CA GLU A 213 -3.69 -22.52 -10.84
C GLU A 213 -3.70 -22.11 -12.33
N ASP A 214 -4.81 -21.55 -12.81
CA ASP A 214 -5.04 -21.26 -14.23
C ASP A 214 -5.21 -19.77 -14.55
N ALA A 215 -5.60 -18.94 -13.57
CA ALA A 215 -5.93 -17.54 -13.80
C ALA A 215 -5.71 -16.61 -12.60
N ALA A 216 -5.55 -15.33 -12.93
CA ALA A 216 -5.71 -14.21 -12.02
C ALA A 216 -7.12 -13.63 -12.15
N TYR A 217 -7.67 -13.16 -11.05
CA TYR A 217 -9.00 -12.56 -10.97
C TYR A 217 -8.90 -11.14 -10.46
N PHE A 218 -9.50 -10.20 -11.21
CA PHE A 218 -9.58 -8.78 -10.87
C PHE A 218 -11.06 -8.46 -10.66
N ILE A 219 -11.42 -8.01 -9.47
CA ILE A 219 -12.81 -7.98 -9.02
C ILE A 219 -13.14 -6.58 -8.51
N TYR A 220 -13.95 -5.82 -9.23
CA TYR A 220 -14.52 -4.59 -8.69
C TYR A 220 -15.70 -4.94 -7.81
N LEU A 221 -15.66 -4.53 -6.55
CA LEU A 221 -16.71 -4.71 -5.56
C LEU A 221 -17.19 -3.32 -5.14
N GLN A 222 -18.44 -3.00 -5.44
CA GLN A 222 -18.97 -1.64 -5.27
C GLN A 222 -20.37 -1.66 -4.68
N GLN A 223 -20.63 -0.74 -3.76
CA GLN A 223 -21.96 -0.47 -3.24
C GLN A 223 -22.39 0.93 -3.68
N TYR A 224 -23.54 1.04 -4.31
CA TYR A 224 -24.15 2.30 -4.74
C TYR A 224 -25.28 2.73 -3.82
N PRO A 225 -25.64 4.02 -3.79
CA PRO A 225 -26.84 4.47 -3.10
C PRO A 225 -28.09 3.76 -3.63
N ASP A 226 -29.09 3.59 -2.77
CA ASP A 226 -30.36 2.95 -3.12
C ASP A 226 -31.01 3.62 -4.34
N GLY A 227 -31.22 2.84 -5.41
CA GLY A 227 -31.83 3.31 -6.65
C GLY A 227 -30.88 4.04 -7.59
N GLU A 228 -29.60 4.16 -7.23
CA GLU A 228 -28.53 4.75 -8.05
C GLU A 228 -27.53 3.68 -8.53
N THR A 229 -27.94 2.41 -8.58
CA THR A 229 -27.10 1.31 -9.08
C THR A 229 -27.04 1.33 -10.62
N PRO A 230 -25.84 1.30 -11.22
CA PRO A 230 -25.71 1.25 -12.68
C PRO A 230 -26.34 -0.03 -13.24
N THR A 231 -26.98 0.08 -14.39
CA THR A 231 -27.50 -1.09 -15.10
C THR A 231 -26.35 -1.90 -15.70
N ARG A 232 -26.58 -3.21 -15.92
CA ARG A 232 -25.60 -4.07 -16.61
C ARG A 232 -25.12 -3.47 -17.93
N GLY A 233 -26.00 -2.84 -18.71
CA GLY A 233 -25.63 -2.23 -19.99
C GLY A 233 -24.72 -1.01 -19.85
N GLU A 234 -24.89 -0.22 -18.78
CA GLU A 234 -24.01 0.92 -18.48
C GLU A 234 -22.62 0.45 -18.04
N ILE A 235 -22.56 -0.58 -17.19
CA ILE A 235 -21.29 -1.21 -16.79
C ILE A 235 -20.56 -1.78 -18.03
N GLN A 236 -21.27 -2.52 -18.89
CA GLN A 236 -20.69 -3.06 -20.13
C GLN A 236 -20.14 -1.97 -21.05
N ALA A 237 -20.90 -0.87 -21.21
CA ALA A 237 -20.44 0.26 -22.01
C ALA A 237 -19.16 0.90 -21.44
N GLU A 238 -19.04 1.03 -20.12
CA GLU A 238 -17.82 1.55 -19.49
C GLU A 238 -16.64 0.59 -19.69
N LEU A 239 -16.85 -0.70 -19.47
CA LEU A 239 -15.84 -1.74 -19.66
C LEU A 239 -15.30 -1.77 -21.09
N ASP A 240 -16.19 -1.68 -22.08
CA ASP A 240 -15.84 -1.71 -23.51
C ASP A 240 -15.01 -0.49 -23.94
N ASN A 241 -15.14 0.65 -23.25
CA ASN A 241 -14.54 1.92 -23.67
C ASN A 241 -13.32 2.37 -22.84
N SER A 242 -13.30 2.04 -21.55
CA SER A 242 -12.38 2.70 -20.60
C SER A 242 -11.47 1.73 -19.84
N ILE A 243 -11.85 0.45 -19.72
CA ILE A 243 -11.15 -0.48 -18.83
C ILE A 243 -10.30 -1.46 -19.63
N LYS A 244 -9.02 -1.12 -19.81
CA LYS A 244 -8.05 -1.95 -20.56
C LYS A 244 -8.02 -3.41 -20.07
N ARG A 245 -8.08 -3.62 -18.75
CA ARG A 245 -8.05 -4.96 -18.15
C ARG A 245 -9.20 -5.84 -18.63
N ALA A 246 -10.38 -5.26 -18.84
CA ALA A 246 -11.56 -5.98 -19.33
C ALA A 246 -11.38 -6.46 -20.79
N MET A 247 -10.63 -5.71 -21.61
CA MET A 247 -10.27 -6.12 -22.98
C MET A 247 -9.22 -7.24 -23.03
N GLN A 248 -8.40 -7.37 -21.98
CA GLN A 248 -7.39 -8.44 -21.81
C GLN A 248 -7.98 -9.69 -21.14
N ALA A 249 -9.10 -9.55 -20.44
CA ALA A 249 -9.74 -10.65 -19.73
C ALA A 249 -10.26 -11.71 -20.71
N TRP A 250 -10.11 -12.97 -20.32
CA TRP A 250 -10.69 -14.11 -21.03
C TRP A 250 -12.22 -14.10 -20.92
N ALA A 251 -12.75 -13.73 -19.75
CA ALA A 251 -14.16 -13.48 -19.53
C ALA A 251 -14.38 -12.41 -18.45
N VAL A 252 -15.53 -11.74 -18.54
CA VAL A 252 -16.02 -10.79 -17.55
C VAL A 252 -17.43 -11.19 -17.11
N ASP A 253 -17.63 -11.36 -15.80
CA ASP A 253 -18.95 -11.49 -15.20
C ASP A 253 -19.36 -10.18 -14.53
N ILE A 254 -20.66 -9.90 -14.57
CA ILE A 254 -21.27 -8.74 -13.92
C ILE A 254 -22.45 -9.27 -13.12
N GLU A 255 -22.34 -9.18 -11.80
CA GLU A 255 -23.39 -9.47 -10.85
C GLU A 255 -23.89 -8.15 -10.24
N ILE A 256 -25.21 -8.03 -10.16
CA ILE A 256 -25.89 -6.89 -9.55
C ILE A 256 -26.93 -7.48 -8.59
N ASP A 257 -26.77 -7.23 -7.30
CA ASP A 257 -27.72 -7.60 -6.25
C ASP A 257 -28.09 -6.37 -5.42
N GLY A 258 -29.26 -5.80 -5.70
CA GLY A 258 -29.69 -4.55 -5.09
C GLY A 258 -28.70 -3.41 -5.38
N SER A 259 -28.11 -2.86 -4.32
CA SER A 259 -27.09 -1.82 -4.34
C SER A 259 -25.67 -2.33 -4.64
N TYR A 260 -25.45 -3.65 -4.56
CA TYR A 260 -24.13 -4.26 -4.69
C TYR A 260 -23.85 -4.67 -6.13
N VAL A 261 -22.67 -4.29 -6.62
CA VAL A 261 -22.18 -4.59 -7.96
C VAL A 261 -20.83 -5.29 -7.84
N ALA A 262 -20.73 -6.49 -8.40
CA ALA A 262 -19.48 -7.21 -8.59
C ALA A 262 -19.17 -7.31 -10.08
N VAL A 263 -17.97 -6.88 -10.49
CA VAL A 263 -17.46 -7.09 -11.85
C VAL A 263 -16.20 -7.92 -11.76
N GLU A 264 -16.30 -9.18 -12.17
CA GLU A 264 -15.24 -10.18 -12.04
C GLU A 264 -14.58 -10.41 -13.39
N MET A 265 -13.27 -10.22 -13.46
CA MET A 265 -12.49 -10.39 -14.68
C MET A 265 -11.49 -11.51 -14.51
N ARG A 266 -11.62 -12.56 -15.33
CA ARG A 266 -10.68 -13.67 -15.36
C ARG A 266 -9.59 -13.42 -16.41
N VAL A 267 -8.34 -13.36 -15.98
CA VAL A 267 -7.17 -13.21 -16.85
C VAL A 267 -6.40 -14.53 -16.85
N ASP A 268 -6.29 -15.15 -18.02
CA ASP A 268 -5.54 -16.42 -18.17
C ASP A 268 -4.08 -16.26 -17.77
N LYS A 269 -3.49 -17.32 -17.20
CA LYS A 269 -2.08 -17.39 -16.79
C LYS A 269 -1.12 -16.79 -17.80
N SER A 270 -1.25 -17.10 -19.10
CA SER A 270 -0.32 -16.59 -20.11
C SER A 270 -0.39 -15.07 -20.31
N GLU A 271 -1.59 -14.49 -20.21
CA GLU A 271 -1.81 -13.04 -20.31
C GLU A 271 -1.35 -12.35 -19.03
N PHE A 272 -1.61 -12.97 -17.87
CA PHE A 272 -1.10 -12.47 -16.60
C PHE A 272 0.43 -12.46 -16.58
N GLN A 273 1.06 -13.57 -16.99
CA GLN A 273 2.51 -13.66 -17.09
C GLN A 273 3.09 -12.61 -18.03
N SER A 274 2.47 -12.28 -19.16
CA SER A 274 3.00 -11.23 -20.03
C SER A 274 3.01 -9.84 -19.40
N ASP A 275 2.12 -9.58 -18.45
CA ASP A 275 2.00 -8.29 -17.76
C ASP A 275 2.79 -8.23 -16.44
N PHE A 276 3.12 -9.38 -15.81
CA PHE A 276 3.59 -9.45 -14.41
C PHE A 276 4.85 -10.31 -14.17
N VAL A 277 5.84 -10.33 -15.08
CA VAL A 277 7.16 -11.01 -14.87
C VAL A 277 8.14 -10.21 -13.99
N ALA A 278 7.63 -9.39 -13.08
CA ALA A 278 8.47 -8.46 -12.32
C ALA A 278 8.84 -9.02 -10.95
N ASP A 279 10.01 -8.63 -10.45
CA ASP A 279 10.39 -8.81 -9.05
C ASP A 279 9.43 -8.04 -8.12
N ARG A 280 9.41 -8.36 -6.82
CA ARG A 280 8.66 -7.55 -5.85
C ARG A 280 9.43 -6.28 -5.49
N THR A 281 8.72 -5.27 -4.98
CA THR A 281 9.37 -4.10 -4.37
C THR A 281 10.23 -4.56 -3.19
N PRO A 282 11.49 -4.10 -3.07
CA PRO A 282 12.32 -4.39 -1.91
C PRO A 282 11.79 -3.66 -0.66
N TYR A 283 11.91 -4.30 0.51
CA TYR A 283 11.50 -3.77 1.80
C TYR A 283 12.71 -3.20 2.54
N LEU A 284 12.72 -1.86 2.69
CA LEU A 284 13.90 -1.09 3.05
C LEU A 284 13.59 -0.06 4.13
N THR A 285 14.63 0.39 4.81
CA THR A 285 14.61 1.59 5.64
C THR A 285 15.64 2.57 5.10
N TRP A 286 15.22 3.79 4.80
CA TRP A 286 16.08 4.88 4.37
C TRP A 286 16.22 5.93 5.48
N GLY A 287 17.36 6.60 5.55
CA GLY A 287 17.62 7.71 6.46
C GLY A 287 18.18 8.92 5.77
N VAL A 288 18.11 10.07 6.45
CA VAL A 288 18.52 11.35 5.89
C VAL A 288 19.39 12.14 6.86
N ASP A 289 20.49 12.70 6.34
CA ASP A 289 21.21 13.81 6.95
C ASP A 289 21.11 15.03 6.02
N ASP A 290 20.32 16.03 6.42
CA ASP A 290 20.12 17.26 5.65
C ASP A 290 20.96 18.40 6.23
N GLY A 291 22.09 18.68 5.57
CA GLY A 291 22.98 19.79 5.89
C GLY A 291 22.59 21.12 5.22
N GLY A 292 21.44 21.19 4.54
CA GLY A 292 20.91 22.34 3.79
C GLY A 292 21.60 22.63 2.45
N LYS A 293 22.90 22.38 2.35
CA LYS A 293 23.68 22.46 1.09
C LYS A 293 23.89 21.12 0.41
N ALA A 294 23.83 20.06 1.20
CA ALA A 294 23.93 18.70 0.75
C ALA A 294 22.99 17.85 1.60
N VAL A 295 22.42 16.84 0.98
CA VAL A 295 21.52 15.87 1.61
C VAL A 295 22.13 14.50 1.39
N THR A 296 22.39 13.77 2.46
CA THR A 296 22.87 12.39 2.38
C THR A 296 21.73 11.44 2.73
N VAL A 297 21.36 10.59 1.77
CA VAL A 297 20.40 9.50 1.96
C VAL A 297 21.18 8.23 2.28
N ARG A 298 20.87 7.57 3.39
CA ARG A 298 21.53 6.33 3.84
C ARG A 298 20.56 5.16 3.75
N HIS A 299 21.01 4.02 3.22
CA HIS A 299 20.30 2.76 3.37
C HIS A 299 20.54 2.25 4.81
N GLU A 300 19.54 2.32 5.68
CA GLU A 300 19.70 2.00 7.11
C GLU A 300 19.54 0.50 7.39
N ALA A 301 18.53 -0.14 6.79
CA ALA A 301 18.22 -1.55 7.00
C ALA A 301 17.38 -2.12 5.86
N GLY A 302 17.27 -3.46 5.80
CA GLY A 302 16.46 -4.17 4.82
C GLY A 302 17.29 -4.87 3.73
N GLU A 303 16.63 -5.13 2.61
CA GLU A 303 17.18 -5.87 1.48
C GLU A 303 18.19 -5.06 0.65
N SER A 304 19.18 -5.71 0.05
CA SER A 304 20.06 -5.02 -0.90
C SER A 304 19.36 -4.79 -2.25
N VAL A 305 19.65 -3.67 -2.93
CA VAL A 305 19.03 -3.33 -4.21
C VAL A 305 20.08 -3.09 -5.30
N PRO A 306 20.02 -3.79 -6.44
CA PRO A 306 20.85 -3.49 -7.60
C PRO A 306 20.63 -2.04 -8.09
N LEU A 307 21.70 -1.25 -8.22
CA LEU A 307 21.59 0.17 -8.59
C LEU A 307 21.06 0.36 -10.02
N ASP A 308 21.23 -0.63 -10.90
CA ASP A 308 20.64 -0.62 -12.24
C ASP A 308 19.11 -0.78 -12.25
N GLN A 309 18.53 -1.19 -11.12
CA GLN A 309 17.08 -1.21 -10.88
C GLN A 309 16.59 0.03 -10.11
N VAL A 310 17.42 1.05 -9.90
CA VAL A 310 17.01 2.27 -9.18
C VAL A 310 17.20 3.50 -10.06
N ASP A 311 16.09 4.13 -10.43
CA ASP A 311 16.11 5.48 -10.95
C ASP A 311 16.30 6.48 -9.80
N ILE A 312 17.30 7.35 -9.95
CA ILE A 312 17.67 8.35 -8.96
C ILE A 312 17.36 9.72 -9.52
N GLU A 313 16.53 10.47 -8.82
CA GLU A 313 16.16 11.83 -9.18
C GLU A 313 16.44 12.81 -8.02
N PRO A 314 17.01 14.00 -8.29
CA PRO A 314 17.57 14.44 -9.56
C PRO A 314 18.98 13.86 -9.78
N ALA A 315 19.18 13.13 -10.87
CA ALA A 315 20.46 12.47 -11.17
C ALA A 315 21.65 13.44 -11.27
N ASP A 316 21.41 14.66 -11.77
CA ASP A 316 22.44 15.69 -11.92
C ASP A 316 22.92 16.28 -10.58
N ALA A 317 22.14 16.12 -9.51
CA ALA A 317 22.52 16.55 -8.17
C ALA A 317 23.31 15.49 -7.39
N LEU A 318 23.34 14.23 -7.87
CA LEU A 318 24.04 13.14 -7.18
C LEU A 318 25.56 13.33 -7.27
N LEU A 319 26.17 13.47 -6.09
CA LEU A 319 27.63 13.53 -5.93
C LEU A 319 28.22 12.12 -5.93
N ASP A 320 29.40 11.97 -6.55
CA ASP A 320 30.19 10.73 -6.53
C ASP A 320 29.37 9.47 -6.89
N ARG A 321 28.67 9.52 -8.03
CA ARG A 321 27.78 8.45 -8.49
C ARG A 321 28.44 7.07 -8.34
N PRO A 322 27.76 6.09 -7.70
CA PRO A 322 28.31 4.76 -7.56
C PRO A 322 28.58 4.12 -8.94
N PRO A 323 29.54 3.18 -9.04
CA PRO A 323 29.87 2.55 -10.31
C PRO A 323 28.67 1.76 -10.87
N GLU A 324 28.64 1.61 -12.20
CA GLU A 324 27.66 0.76 -12.87
C GLU A 324 27.72 -0.68 -12.34
N GLY A 325 26.55 -1.28 -12.08
CA GLY A 325 26.43 -2.61 -11.48
C GLY A 325 26.72 -2.67 -9.98
N ALA A 326 26.81 -1.52 -9.30
CA ALA A 326 26.80 -1.48 -7.85
C ALA A 326 25.49 -2.04 -7.28
N VAL A 327 25.54 -2.52 -6.04
CA VAL A 327 24.40 -2.93 -5.25
C VAL A 327 24.40 -2.03 -4.03
N LEU A 328 23.26 -1.40 -3.73
CA LEU A 328 23.05 -0.62 -2.51
C LEU A 328 22.73 -1.59 -1.38
N GLU A 329 23.53 -1.57 -0.32
CA GLU A 329 23.37 -2.40 0.89
C GLU A 329 23.19 -1.52 2.13
N PRO A 330 22.67 -2.06 3.25
CA PRO A 330 22.65 -1.34 4.51
C PRO A 330 24.03 -0.76 4.89
N GLY A 331 24.07 0.56 5.11
CA GLY A 331 25.27 1.35 5.37
C GLY A 331 25.71 2.22 4.21
N ASP A 332 25.26 1.94 2.98
CA ASP A 332 25.58 2.75 1.81
C ASP A 332 24.90 4.12 1.83
N GLU A 333 25.55 5.11 1.22
CA GLU A 333 25.14 6.51 1.21
C GLU A 333 25.10 7.07 -0.20
N LEU A 334 24.05 7.86 -0.49
CA LEU A 334 23.92 8.66 -1.70
C LEU A 334 23.84 10.14 -1.28
N THR A 335 24.78 10.97 -1.74
CA THR A 335 24.82 12.38 -1.35
C THR A 335 24.43 13.26 -2.52
N PHE A 336 23.52 14.20 -2.29
CA PHE A 336 22.97 15.12 -3.27
C PHE A 336 23.38 16.55 -2.93
N THR A 337 23.77 17.36 -3.92
CA THR A 337 23.97 18.81 -3.75
C THR A 337 22.67 19.56 -4.02
N THR A 338 22.21 20.39 -3.08
CA THR A 338 20.97 21.17 -3.25
C THR A 338 21.12 22.28 -4.29
N ALA A 339 22.36 22.63 -4.69
CA ALA A 339 22.62 23.67 -5.68
C ALA A 339 22.20 23.29 -7.12
N GLU A 340 22.08 22.00 -7.40
CA GLU A 340 21.70 21.48 -8.73
C GLU A 340 20.24 20.99 -8.75
N PHE A 341 19.46 21.31 -7.72
CA PHE A 341 18.04 20.97 -7.68
C PHE A 341 17.30 21.84 -8.71
N PRO A 342 16.44 21.25 -9.55
CA PRO A 342 15.64 22.01 -10.49
C PRO A 342 14.81 23.09 -9.79
N GLU A 343 14.70 24.28 -10.40
CA GLU A 343 13.81 25.33 -9.89
C GLU A 343 12.36 24.82 -9.85
N GLY A 344 11.79 24.78 -8.63
CA GLY A 344 10.41 24.34 -8.39
C GLY A 344 10.23 22.84 -8.16
N ASP A 345 11.31 22.06 -8.17
CA ASP A 345 11.30 20.63 -7.85
C ASP A 345 12.50 20.29 -6.96
N GLU A 346 12.30 20.40 -5.65
CA GLU A 346 13.33 20.14 -4.64
C GLU A 346 13.25 18.72 -4.08
N GLN A 347 12.67 17.75 -4.81
CA GLN A 347 12.48 16.40 -4.32
C GLN A 347 13.63 15.46 -4.71
N ILE A 348 14.12 14.69 -3.74
CA ILE A 348 14.92 13.49 -3.98
C ILE A 348 13.97 12.30 -4.08
N SER A 349 14.09 11.52 -5.14
CA SER A 349 13.30 10.30 -5.36
C SER A 349 14.21 9.14 -5.72
N LEU A 350 13.98 7.99 -5.07
CA LEU A 350 14.54 6.70 -5.47
C LEU A 350 13.38 5.83 -5.94
N LEU A 351 13.36 5.49 -7.22
CA LEU A 351 12.29 4.73 -7.85
C LEU A 351 12.83 3.36 -8.28
N TYR A 352 12.18 2.30 -7.83
CA TYR A 352 12.50 0.93 -8.22
C TYR A 352 11.92 0.61 -9.59
N ASN A 353 12.78 0.23 -10.52
CA ASN A 353 12.45 -0.25 -11.85
C ASN A 353 12.29 -1.76 -11.84
N TYR A 354 11.10 -2.22 -12.19
CA TYR A 354 10.84 -3.65 -12.25
C TYR A 354 11.50 -4.30 -13.47
N THR A 355 12.14 -5.44 -13.25
CA THR A 355 12.77 -6.23 -14.31
C THR A 355 11.74 -6.61 -15.38
N GLY A 356 12.07 -6.41 -16.65
CA GLY A 356 11.27 -6.88 -17.78
C GLY A 356 10.06 -5.99 -18.14
N THR A 357 9.89 -4.84 -17.49
CA THR A 357 8.83 -3.87 -17.81
C THR A 357 9.42 -2.54 -18.23
N GLU A 358 8.99 -2.00 -19.37
CA GLU A 358 9.27 -0.60 -19.73
C GLU A 358 8.21 0.27 -19.04
N HIS A 359 8.64 1.11 -18.08
CA HIS A 359 7.85 2.15 -17.39
C HIS A 359 7.06 1.80 -16.11
N ASP A 360 7.16 0.57 -15.59
CA ASP A 360 6.58 0.31 -14.27
C ASP A 360 7.63 0.59 -13.19
N THR A 361 7.30 1.49 -12.27
CA THR A 361 8.15 1.84 -11.14
C THR A 361 7.39 1.79 -9.82
N ALA A 362 8.12 1.69 -8.71
CA ALA A 362 7.59 1.90 -7.37
C ALA A 362 8.50 2.83 -6.58
N ALA A 363 7.92 3.71 -5.76
CA ALA A 363 8.69 4.57 -4.88
C ALA A 363 9.38 3.73 -3.80
N LEU A 364 10.71 3.81 -3.73
CA LEU A 364 11.48 3.32 -2.58
C LEU A 364 11.63 4.41 -1.53
N PHE A 365 11.74 5.66 -1.98
CA PHE A 365 12.05 6.78 -1.12
C PHE A 365 11.68 8.11 -1.78
N HIS A 366 11.15 9.02 -0.97
CA HIS A 366 10.95 10.41 -1.33
C HIS A 366 11.36 11.32 -0.18
N TYR A 367 12.08 12.40 -0.47
CA TYR A 367 12.43 13.42 0.49
C TYR A 367 12.46 14.80 -0.15
N THR A 368 11.88 15.79 0.54
CA THR A 368 11.94 17.18 0.12
C THR A 368 12.64 17.98 1.22
N PRO A 369 13.84 18.54 0.97
CA PRO A 369 14.53 19.40 1.91
C PRO A 369 13.67 20.59 2.33
N ASN A 370 13.84 21.05 3.57
CA ASN A 370 13.21 22.27 4.11
C ASN A 370 11.67 22.26 4.24
N VAL A 371 10.94 21.18 3.95
CA VAL A 371 9.48 21.14 4.18
C VAL A 371 9.13 21.07 5.67
N PHE A 372 10.03 20.54 6.50
CA PHE A 372 9.81 20.38 7.95
C PHE A 372 10.24 21.59 8.81
N ASP A 373 10.70 22.69 8.20
CA ASP A 373 11.13 23.92 8.91
C ASP A 373 10.13 25.09 8.72
N THR A 374 8.83 24.78 8.62
CA THR A 374 7.78 25.81 8.41
C THR A 374 7.18 26.39 9.69
N ASP A 375 7.57 25.93 10.89
CA ASP A 375 7.14 26.53 12.16
C ASP A 375 8.31 26.77 13.14
N ARG A 376 9.10 27.81 12.86
CA ARG A 376 10.05 28.40 13.81
C ARG A 376 9.78 29.87 14.12
#